data_AF-A0A1Q6DUR8-F1
#
_entry.id   AF-A0A1Q6DUR8-F1
#
_cell.length_a   1.000
_cell.length_b   1.000
_cell.length_c   1.000
_cell.angle_alpha   90.00
_cell.angle_beta   90.00
_cell.angle_gamma   90.00
#
_symmetry.space_group_name_H-M   'P 1'
#
loop_
_entity.id
_entity.type
_entity.pdbx_description
1 polymer ?
#
loop_
_entity_poly.entity_id
_entity_poly.type
_entity_poly.pdbx_seq_one_letter_code
_entity_poly.pdbx_strand_id
1 'polypeptide(L)'
;MDLNILEELEEVIKDRKINPKEGSYVSGLINNENDILEKIGEECTELLISAKDNKNLDHEAADLIFHIMVLYANKDREFNKVLQELRERRD
;
A
#
# COMPACT_ATOMS: atom_id res chain seq x y z
N MET A 1 -16.81 -7.09 6.21
CA MET A 1 -15.57 -7.05 5.41
C MET A 1 -14.48 -7.63 6.26
N ASP A 2 -13.70 -8.55 5.71
CA ASP A 2 -12.56 -9.15 6.39
C ASP A 2 -11.35 -8.22 6.23
N LEU A 3 -10.84 -7.69 7.34
CA LEU A 3 -9.66 -6.81 7.35
C LEU A 3 -8.37 -7.57 7.65
N ASN A 4 -8.44 -8.88 7.93
CA ASN A 4 -7.27 -9.70 8.26
C ASN A 4 -6.24 -9.67 7.13
N ILE A 5 -6.70 -9.53 5.87
CA ILE A 5 -5.81 -9.40 4.71
C ILE A 5 -4.85 -8.21 4.81
N LEU A 6 -5.26 -7.11 5.44
CA LEU A 6 -4.39 -5.93 5.62
C LEU A 6 -3.34 -6.20 6.70
N GLU A 7 -3.67 -6.96 7.74
CA GLU A 7 -2.72 -7.38 8.76
C GLU A 7 -1.69 -8.35 8.17
N GLU A 8 -2.15 -9.39 7.45
CA GLU A 8 -1.28 -10.35 6.75
C GLU A 8 -0.34 -9.65 5.76
N LEU A 9 -0.85 -8.67 5.00
CA LEU A 9 -0.06 -7.91 4.05
C LEU A 9 0.97 -7.00 4.75
N GLU A 10 0.60 -6.37 5.87
CA GLU A 10 1.54 -5.59 6.68
C GLU A 10 2.69 -6.47 7.21
N GLU A 11 2.40 -7.69 7.67
CA GLU A 11 3.42 -8.66 8.09
C GLU A 11 4.36 -9.02 6.95
N VAL A 12 3.84 -9.31 5.75
CA VAL A 12 4.66 -9.62 4.57
C VAL A 12 5.55 -8.44 4.18
N ILE A 13 5.03 -7.21 4.20
CA ILE A 13 5.80 -6.01 3.86
C ILE A 13 6.93 -5.80 4.90
N LYS A 14 6.63 -5.95 6.19
CA LYS A 14 7.63 -5.84 7.27
C LYS A 14 8.69 -6.93 7.17
N ASP A 15 8.30 -8.17 6.90
CA ASP A 15 9.25 -9.27 6.67
C ASP A 15 10.17 -8.94 5.49
N ARG A 16 9.64 -8.42 4.37
CA ARG A 16 10.44 -8.03 3.21
C ARG A 16 11.38 -6.86 3.45
N LYS A 17 11.07 -5.98 4.42
CA LYS A 17 11.96 -4.91 4.88
C LYS A 17 13.15 -5.46 5.67
N ILE A 18 12.90 -6.40 6.59
CA ILE A 18 13.89 -6.95 7.52
C ILE A 18 14.72 -8.07 6.87
N ASN A 19 14.05 -8.91 6.07
CA ASN A 19 14.58 -10.06 5.35
C ASN A 19 14.40 -9.85 3.83
N PRO A 20 15.25 -9.02 3.18
CA PRO A 20 15.14 -8.77 1.76
C PRO A 20 15.24 -10.07 0.98
N LYS A 21 14.29 -10.29 0.07
CA LYS A 21 14.30 -11.43 -0.85
C LYS A 21 14.69 -10.95 -2.22
N GLU A 22 15.76 -11.51 -2.78
CA GLU A 22 16.19 -11.20 -4.14
C GLU A 22 15.04 -11.47 -5.14
N GLY A 23 14.79 -10.51 -6.03
CA GLY A 23 13.66 -10.54 -6.97
C GLY A 23 12.29 -10.19 -6.39
N SER A 24 12.17 -9.87 -5.10
CA SER A 24 10.91 -9.37 -4.51
C SER A 24 10.71 -7.89 -4.86
N TYR A 25 9.54 -7.57 -5.41
CA TYR A 25 9.13 -6.19 -5.72
C TYR A 25 9.29 -5.25 -4.50
N VAL A 26 8.76 -5.66 -3.35
CA VAL A 26 8.83 -4.87 -2.11
C VAL A 26 10.27 -4.62 -1.67
N SER A 27 11.16 -5.60 -1.82
CA SER A 27 12.55 -5.46 -1.37
C SER A 27 13.35 -4.47 -2.23
N GLY A 28 12.99 -4.33 -3.52
CA GLY A 28 13.55 -3.30 -4.39
C GLY A 28 13.01 -1.90 -4.09
N LEU A 29 11.72 -1.80 -3.74
CA LEU A 29 11.01 -0.54 -3.58
C LEU A 29 11.19 0.09 -2.19
N ILE A 30 11.16 -0.70 -1.12
CA ILE A 30 10.99 -0.20 0.26
C ILE A 30 12.19 0.62 0.78
N ASN A 31 13.34 0.54 0.12
CA ASN A 31 14.57 1.22 0.53
C ASN A 31 14.71 2.63 -0.06
N ASN A 32 13.87 3.03 -1.02
CA ASN A 32 13.90 4.35 -1.63
C ASN A 32 12.53 5.02 -1.51
N GLU A 33 12.45 6.04 -0.65
CA GLU A 33 11.21 6.78 -0.42
C GLU A 33 10.68 7.45 -1.69
N ASN A 34 11.56 7.97 -2.56
CA ASN A 34 11.12 8.64 -3.78
C ASN A 34 10.41 7.66 -4.72
N ASP A 35 10.93 6.45 -4.89
CA ASP A 35 10.31 5.43 -5.74
C ASP A 35 8.92 5.04 -5.21
N ILE A 36 8.75 4.98 -3.88
CA ILE A 36 7.44 4.73 -3.26
C ILE A 36 6.46 5.88 -3.56
N LEU A 37 6.90 7.13 -3.39
CA LEU A 37 6.06 8.31 -3.62
C LEU A 37 5.68 8.46 -5.10
N GLU A 38 6.59 8.16 -6.01
CA GLU A 38 6.34 8.13 -7.45
C GLU A 38 5.26 7.09 -7.79
N LYS A 39 5.35 5.86 -7.26
CA LYS A 39 4.31 4.83 -7.45
C LYS A 39 2.96 5.27 -6.88
N ILE A 40 2.90 5.86 -5.70
CA ILE A 40 1.63 6.39 -5.16
C ILE A 40 0.99 7.42 -6.12
N GLY A 41 1.80 8.29 -6.74
CA GLY A 41 1.32 9.25 -7.73
C GLY A 41 0.80 8.59 -9.02
N GLU A 42 1.51 7.57 -9.50
CA GLU A 42 1.11 6.73 -10.63
C GLU A 42 -0.22 6.03 -10.36
N GLU A 43 -0.31 5.24 -9.28
CA GLU A 43 -1.51 4.47 -8.93
C GLU A 43 -2.73 5.36 -8.68
N CYS A 44 -2.53 6.55 -8.11
CA CYS A 44 -3.59 7.53 -7.96
C CYS A 44 -4.11 7.98 -9.32
N THR A 45 -3.22 8.25 -10.27
CA THR A 45 -3.60 8.65 -11.64
C THR A 45 -4.31 7.51 -12.37
N GLU A 46 -3.82 6.28 -12.24
CA GLU A 46 -4.41 5.09 -12.85
C GLU A 46 -5.79 4.80 -12.27
N LEU A 47 -5.97 4.93 -10.95
CA LEU A 47 -7.28 4.81 -10.31
C LEU A 47 -8.30 5.81 -10.89
N LEU A 48 -7.89 7.06 -11.11
CA LEU A 48 -8.77 8.09 -11.70
C LEU A 48 -9.15 7.75 -13.14
N ILE A 49 -8.24 7.18 -13.92
CA ILE A 49 -8.49 6.74 -15.30
C ILE A 49 -9.43 5.53 -15.30
N SER A 50 -9.11 4.51 -14.49
CA SER A 50 -9.90 3.29 -14.32
C SER A 50 -11.33 3.57 -13.87
N ALA A 51 -11.54 4.57 -13.01
CA ALA A 51 -12.86 5.04 -12.62
C ALA A 51 -13.64 5.72 -13.77
N LYS A 52 -12.96 6.50 -14.62
CA LYS A 52 -13.59 7.15 -15.79
C LYS A 52 -13.97 6.12 -16.86
N ASP A 53 -13.09 5.15 -17.09
CA ASP A 53 -13.21 4.18 -18.17
C ASP A 53 -14.01 2.92 -17.76
N ASN A 54 -14.39 2.81 -16.48
CA ASN A 54 -15.07 1.65 -15.88
C ASN A 54 -14.33 0.32 -16.13
N LYS A 55 -13.02 0.33 -15.95
CA LYS A 55 -12.15 -0.85 -16.12
C LYS A 55 -11.17 -0.92 -14.95
N ASN A 56 -10.86 -2.12 -14.47
CA ASN A 56 -9.80 -2.39 -13.49
C ASN A 56 -9.86 -1.55 -12.19
N LEU A 57 -11.01 -0.96 -11.84
CA LEU A 57 -11.13 -0.07 -10.68
C LEU A 57 -10.65 -0.73 -9.38
N ASP A 58 -11.05 -1.98 -9.16
CA ASP A 58 -10.66 -2.74 -7.96
C ASP A 58 -9.16 -3.03 -7.92
N HIS A 59 -8.51 -3.18 -9.09
CA HIS A 59 -7.08 -3.43 -9.21
C HIS A 59 -6.28 -2.20 -8.80
N GLU A 60 -6.57 -1.04 -9.39
CA GLU A 60 -5.82 0.20 -9.08
C GLU A 60 -6.11 0.68 -7.65
N ALA A 61 -7.33 0.43 -7.14
CA ALA A 61 -7.65 0.74 -5.75
C ALA A 61 -6.82 -0.13 -4.80
N ALA A 62 -6.67 -1.43 -5.11
CA ALA A 62 -5.83 -2.32 -4.33
C ALA A 62 -4.34 -1.93 -4.41
N ASP A 63 -3.84 -1.54 -5.59
CA ASP A 63 -2.43 -1.18 -5.75
C ASP A 63 -2.09 0.14 -5.04
N LEU A 64 -2.97 1.14 -5.13
CA LEU A 64 -2.84 2.37 -4.35
C LEU A 64 -2.80 2.09 -2.84
N ILE A 65 -3.69 1.24 -2.32
CA ILE A 65 -3.69 0.86 -0.89
C ILE A 65 -2.39 0.15 -0.53
N PHE A 66 -1.94 -0.80 -1.35
CA PHE A 66 -0.69 -1.53 -1.16
C PHE A 66 0.51 -0.58 -1.07
N HIS A 67 0.61 0.37 -1.99
CA HIS A 67 1.69 1.35 -2.02
C HIS A 67 1.67 2.32 -0.82
N ILE A 68 0.48 2.69 -0.32
CA ILE A 68 0.36 3.41 0.95
C ILE A 68 0.86 2.56 2.12
N MET A 69 0.54 1.26 2.17
CA MET A 69 1.05 0.37 3.22
C MET A 69 2.58 0.23 3.17
N VAL A 70 3.18 0.14 1.98
CA VAL A 70 4.63 0.14 1.79
C VAL A 70 5.27 1.44 2.29
N LEU A 71 4.65 2.59 2.05
CA LEU A 71 5.10 3.87 2.60
C LEU A 71 5.10 3.87 4.13
N TYR A 72 4.06 3.34 4.77
CA TYR A 72 3.99 3.25 6.24
C TYR A 72 5.11 2.36 6.80
N ALA A 73 5.35 1.20 6.17
CA ALA A 73 6.45 0.33 6.55
C ALA A 73 7.83 0.99 6.33
N ASN A 74 8.04 1.70 5.21
CA ASN A 74 9.26 2.49 4.98
C ASN A 74 9.50 3.52 6.09
N LYS A 75 8.42 4.20 6.54
CA LYS A 75 8.45 5.20 7.63
C LYS A 75 8.48 4.62 9.04
N ASP A 76 8.61 3.30 9.20
CA ASP A 76 8.57 2.61 10.50
C ASP A 76 7.28 2.93 11.30
N ARG A 77 6.14 2.98 10.59
CA ARG A 77 4.81 3.24 11.16
C ARG A 77 3.89 2.06 10.93
N GLU A 78 3.06 1.78 11.93
CA GLU A 78 2.01 0.76 11.83
C GLU A 78 0.83 1.27 11.00
N PHE A 79 0.36 0.45 10.06
CA PHE A 79 -0.80 0.79 9.23
C PHE A 79 -2.10 0.80 10.04
N ASN A 80 -2.15 0.10 11.18
CA ASN A 80 -3.25 0.14 12.13
C ASN A 80 -3.65 1.57 12.55
N LYS A 81 -2.73 2.54 12.53
CA LYS A 81 -3.07 3.96 12.79
C LYS A 81 -4.03 4.53 11.74
N VAL A 82 -3.90 4.14 10.48
CA VAL A 82 -4.86 4.51 9.42
C VAL A 82 -6.22 3.86 9.67
N LEU A 83 -6.24 2.60 10.12
CA LEU A 83 -7.49 1.91 10.45
C LEU A 83 -8.21 2.57 11.64
N GLN A 84 -7.48 3.05 12.64
CA GLN A 84 -8.04 3.83 13.75
C GLN A 84 -8.68 5.12 13.25
N GLU A 85 -7.95 5.89 12.44
CA GLU A 85 -8.43 7.09 11.77
C GLU A 85 -9.70 6.84 10.93
N LEU A 86 -9.79 5.71 10.23
CA LEU A 86 -10.99 5.33 9.48
C LEU A 86 -12.16 4.95 10.40
N ARG A 87 -11.90 4.32 11.55
CA ARG A 87 -12.93 4.02 12.56
C ARG A 87 -13.51 5.30 13.14
N GLU A 88 -12.67 6.30 13.43
CA GLU A 88 -13.13 7.60 13.94
C GLU A 88 -14.00 8.35 12.93
N ARG A 89 -13.77 8.22 11.62
CA ARG A 89 -14.60 8.85 10.58
C ARG A 89 -16.02 8.28 10.47
N ARG A 90 -16.23 7.07 10.96
CA ARG A 90 -17.55 6.42 10.94
C ARG A 90 -18.47 6.99 12.01
N ASP A 91 -17.90 7.42 13.14
CA ASP A 91 -18.62 7.87 14.33
C ASP A 91 -18.91 9.39 14.25
#